data_AF-A0A8S2RT11-F1
#
_entry.id   AF-A0A8S2RT11-F1
#
_cell.length_a   1.000
_cell.length_b   1.000
_cell.length_c   1.000
_cell.angle_alpha   90.00
_cell.angle_beta   90.00
_cell.angle_gamma   90.00
#
_symmetry.space_group_name_H-M   'P 1'
#
loop_
_entity.id
_entity.type
_entity.pdbx_description
1 polymer ?
#
loop_
_entity_poly.entity_id
_entity_poly.type
_entity_poly.pdbx_seq_one_letter_code
_entity_poly.pdbx_strand_id
1 'polypeptide(L)'
;MRRMGHLYDNLYDLFNQNFAVSGNKQFCRIPLGPLYHPRCLVHENFYCVVFARQQDLIKCDPPFLNRFEKHVINMESLVHRRHWTLASNLISWITKLLPTDINKLFPLPQHL
;
A
#
# COMPACT_ATOMS: atom_id res chain seq x y z
N MET A 1 4.59 -6.27 -8.87
CA MET A 1 4.01 -7.09 -7.78
C MET A 1 4.55 -8.54 -7.72
N ARG A 2 5.65 -8.89 -8.42
CA ARG A 2 6.19 -10.27 -8.49
C ARG A 2 6.86 -10.80 -7.20
N ARG A 3 7.08 -9.96 -6.18
CA ARG A 3 7.72 -10.37 -4.90
C ARG A 3 6.75 -10.67 -3.76
N MET A 4 5.45 -10.46 -3.95
CA MET A 4 4.47 -10.55 -2.84
C MET A 4 3.67 -11.86 -2.82
N GLY A 5 3.72 -12.69 -3.87
CA GLY A 5 2.92 -13.93 -3.93
C GLY A 5 3.15 -14.84 -2.72
N HIS A 6 4.43 -15.12 -2.42
CA HIS A 6 4.78 -15.94 -1.26
C HIS A 6 4.36 -15.34 0.08
N LEU A 7 4.34 -14.01 0.22
CA LEU A 7 3.87 -13.37 1.46
C LEU A 7 2.35 -13.48 1.58
N TYR A 8 1.61 -13.37 0.48
CA TYR A 8 0.16 -13.51 0.48
C TYR A 8 -0.29 -14.91 0.83
N ASP A 9 0.36 -15.93 0.27
CA ASP A 9 0.07 -17.32 0.58
C ASP A 9 0.33 -17.62 2.06
N ASN A 10 1.42 -17.09 2.61
CA ASN A 10 1.79 -17.28 4.01
C ASN A 10 0.87 -16.55 5.00
N LEU A 11 0.19 -15.48 4.58
CA LEU A 11 -0.73 -14.70 5.42
C LEU A 11 -2.20 -15.04 5.16
N TYR A 12 -2.46 -16.12 4.44
CA TYR A 12 -3.80 -16.51 4.03
C TYR A 12 -4.78 -16.62 5.21
N ASP A 13 -4.42 -17.37 6.25
CA ASP A 13 -5.28 -17.55 7.43
C ASP A 13 -5.52 -16.23 8.18
N LEU A 14 -4.52 -15.34 8.20
CA LEU A 14 -4.63 -14.01 8.78
C LEU A 14 -5.66 -13.16 8.02
N PHE A 15 -5.55 -13.09 6.69
CA PHE A 15 -6.46 -12.30 5.86
C PHE A 15 -7.88 -12.87 5.83
N ASN A 16 -8.01 -14.19 5.92
CA ASN A 16 -9.31 -14.85 5.97
C ASN A 16 -10.00 -14.72 7.34
N GLN A 17 -9.34 -14.08 8.32
CA GLN A 17 -9.79 -13.99 9.71
C GLN A 17 -10.15 -15.37 10.31
N ASN A 18 -9.47 -16.42 9.84
CA ASN A 18 -9.72 -17.79 10.24
C ASN A 18 -8.90 -18.10 11.50
N PHE A 19 -9.33 -17.56 12.64
CA PHE A 19 -8.60 -17.66 13.89
C PHE A 19 -9.05 -18.86 14.72
N ALA A 20 -8.07 -19.62 15.21
CA ALA A 20 -8.28 -20.55 16.30
C ALA A 20 -8.34 -19.77 17.61
N VAL A 21 -9.39 -19.98 18.40
CA VAL A 21 -9.56 -19.32 19.70
C VAL A 21 -9.16 -20.28 20.82
N SER A 22 -8.30 -19.83 21.73
CA SER A 22 -7.94 -20.57 22.94
C SER A 22 -7.90 -19.62 24.13
N GLY A 23 -8.84 -19.81 25.07
CA GLY A 23 -9.16 -18.77 26.06
C GLY A 23 -9.64 -17.49 25.37
N ASN A 24 -9.16 -16.33 25.81
CA ASN A 24 -9.45 -15.02 25.21
C ASN A 24 -8.33 -14.58 24.24
N LYS A 25 -7.73 -15.52 23.51
CA LYS A 25 -6.63 -15.25 22.58
C LYS A 25 -6.93 -15.86 21.22
N GLN A 26 -6.76 -15.07 20.17
CA GLN A 26 -6.92 -15.47 18.79
C GLN A 26 -5.57 -15.87 18.19
N PHE A 27 -5.52 -16.95 17.45
CA PHE A 27 -4.30 -17.44 16.82
C PHE A 27 -4.52 -17.74 15.34
N CYS A 28 -3.57 -17.38 14.49
CA CYS A 28 -3.50 -17.81 13.09
C CYS A 28 -2.25 -18.65 12.84
N ARG A 29 -2.25 -19.48 11.80
CA ARG A 29 -1.03 -20.14 11.33
C ARG A 29 -0.38 -19.27 10.27
N ILE A 30 0.92 -19.09 10.37
CA ILE A 30 1.71 -18.36 9.37
C ILE A 30 2.81 -19.29 8.86
N PRO A 31 2.71 -19.80 7.62
CA PRO A 31 3.78 -20.57 7.03
C PRO A 31 5.05 -19.75 6.83
N LEU A 32 6.17 -20.31 7.25
CA LEU A 32 7.52 -19.76 7.11
C LEU A 32 8.40 -20.81 6.41
N GLY A 33 8.18 -20.96 5.11
CA GLY A 33 8.73 -22.06 4.32
C GLY A 33 7.89 -23.33 4.43
N PRO A 34 8.37 -24.47 3.90
CA PRO A 34 7.55 -25.67 3.69
C PRO A 34 7.28 -26.51 4.94
N LEU A 35 8.07 -26.32 6.01
CA LEU A 35 8.05 -27.20 7.19
C LEU A 35 7.72 -26.49 8.49
N TYR A 36 7.83 -25.16 8.52
CA TYR A 36 7.66 -24.38 9.75
C TYR A 36 6.41 -23.51 9.66
N HIS A 37 5.39 -23.87 10.42
CA HIS A 37 4.07 -23.22 10.39
C HIS A 37 3.65 -22.80 11.81
N PRO A 38 4.30 -21.79 12.44
CA PRO A 38 3.98 -21.36 13.79
C PRO A 38 2.52 -20.91 13.95
N ARG A 39 1.99 -21.10 15.16
CA ARG A 39 0.75 -20.45 15.61
C ARG A 39 1.09 -19.09 16.18
N CYS A 40 0.72 -18.04 15.47
CA CYS A 40 0.96 -16.67 15.87
C CYS A 40 -0.27 -16.10 16.58
N LEU A 41 -0.05 -15.46 17.73
CA LEU A 41 -1.07 -14.70 18.44
C LEU A 41 -1.47 -13.48 17.62
N VAL A 42 -2.77 -13.28 17.43
CA VAL A 42 -3.35 -12.09 16.81
C VAL A 42 -3.96 -11.25 17.93
N HIS A 43 -3.50 -10.02 18.04
CA HIS A 43 -4.03 -9.07 19.02
C HIS A 43 -5.39 -8.55 18.56
N GLU A 44 -6.33 -8.33 19.47
CA GLU A 44 -7.71 -7.92 19.14
C GLU A 44 -7.77 -6.57 18.40
N ASN A 45 -6.83 -5.66 18.70
CA ASN A 45 -6.69 -4.36 18.03
C ASN A 45 -5.71 -4.37 16.83
N PHE A 46 -5.40 -5.54 16.28
CA PHE A 46 -4.55 -5.62 15.09
C PHE A 46 -5.35 -5.29 13.84
N TYR A 47 -4.83 -4.37 13.02
CA TYR A 47 -5.39 -4.04 11.71
C TYR A 47 -4.34 -4.24 10.62
N CYS A 48 -4.74 -4.84 9.51
CA CYS A 48 -3.92 -4.96 8.31
C CYS A 48 -4.51 -4.09 7.20
N VAL A 49 -3.70 -3.15 6.70
CA VAL A 49 -4.07 -2.26 5.60
C VAL A 49 -3.14 -2.53 4.43
N VAL A 50 -3.72 -2.80 3.26
CA VAL A 50 -2.96 -3.03 2.03
C VAL A 50 -3.19 -1.87 1.06
N PHE A 51 -2.09 -1.19 0.70
CA PHE A 51 -2.12 -0.18 -0.35
C PHE A 51 -1.79 -0.82 -1.70
N ALA A 52 -2.68 -0.63 -2.67
CA ALA A 52 -2.48 -1.08 -4.04
C ALA A 52 -2.90 0.03 -5.01
N ARG A 53 -2.18 0.13 -6.13
CA ARG A 53 -2.61 1.00 -7.24
C ARG A 53 -3.79 0.35 -7.93
N GLN A 54 -4.80 1.14 -8.30
CA GLN A 54 -6.00 0.64 -8.98
C GLN A 54 -5.68 -0.19 -10.23
N GLN A 55 -4.71 0.24 -11.03
CA GLN A 55 -4.25 -0.47 -12.23
C GLN A 55 -3.60 -1.84 -11.97
N ASP A 56 -3.11 -2.08 -10.75
CA ASP A 56 -2.49 -3.36 -10.38
C ASP A 56 -3.51 -4.34 -9.78
N LEU A 57 -4.73 -3.91 -9.47
CA LEU A 57 -5.78 -4.78 -8.93
C LEU A 57 -6.17 -5.89 -9.90
N ILE A 58 -6.10 -5.64 -11.22
CA ILE A 58 -6.38 -6.63 -12.27
C ILE A 58 -5.40 -7.82 -12.21
N LYS A 59 -4.20 -7.60 -11.65
CA LYS A 59 -3.15 -8.62 -11.50
C LYS A 59 -3.26 -9.38 -10.19
N CYS A 60 -4.19 -9.00 -9.31
CA CYS A 60 -4.37 -9.64 -8.01
C CYS A 60 -5.43 -10.75 -8.13
N ASP A 61 -5.22 -11.85 -7.43
CA ASP A 61 -6.18 -12.95 -7.45
C ASP A 61 -7.52 -12.51 -6.81
N PRO A 62 -8.68 -12.80 -7.44
CA PRO A 62 -9.97 -12.41 -6.91
C PRO A 62 -10.23 -12.86 -5.45
N PRO A 63 -9.84 -14.08 -5.01
CA PRO A 63 -9.98 -14.48 -3.61
C PRO A 63 -9.22 -13.58 -2.63
N PHE A 64 -8.03 -13.11 -3.01
CA PHE A 64 -7.28 -12.16 -2.18
C PHE A 64 -8.05 -10.85 -2.05
N LEU A 65 -8.51 -10.30 -3.18
CA LEU A 65 -9.31 -9.07 -3.18
C LEU A 65 -10.59 -9.20 -2.35
N ASN A 66 -11.21 -10.38 -2.32
CA ASN A 66 -12.46 -10.62 -1.58
C ASN A 66 -12.28 -10.67 -0.06
N ARG A 67 -11.05 -10.71 0.46
CA ARG A 67 -10.75 -10.71 1.90
C ARG A 67 -10.60 -9.31 2.51
N PHE A 68 -10.56 -8.29 1.66
CA PHE A 68 -10.39 -6.92 2.10
C PHE A 68 -11.61 -6.07 1.74
N GLU A 69 -11.98 -5.19 2.67
CA GLU A 69 -12.79 -4.03 2.38
C GLU A 69 -12.00 -3.07 1.47
N LYS A 70 -12.65 -2.55 0.43
CA LYS A 70 -11.98 -1.75 -0.61
C LYS A 70 -12.40 -0.30 -0.51
N HIS A 71 -11.44 0.56 -0.24
CA HIS A 71 -11.62 2.00 -0.29
C HIS A 71 -10.79 2.59 -1.44
N VAL A 72 -11.46 3.35 -2.31
CA VAL A 72 -10.76 4.12 -3.34
C VAL A 72 -10.35 5.45 -2.74
N ILE A 73 -9.05 5.69 -2.71
CA ILE A 73 -8.47 6.91 -2.16
C ILE A 73 -7.99 7.78 -3.32
N ASN A 74 -8.53 8.99 -3.43
CA ASN A 74 -8.06 10.02 -4.35
C ASN A 74 -7.44 11.16 -3.54
N MET A 75 -6.26 11.64 -3.95
CA MET A 75 -5.61 12.79 -3.31
C MET A 75 -6.51 14.03 -3.32
N GLU A 76 -7.34 14.18 -4.36
CA GLU A 76 -8.29 15.27 -4.50
C GLU A 76 -9.36 15.25 -3.39
N SER A 77 -9.77 14.08 -2.93
CA SER A 77 -10.75 13.94 -1.85
C SER A 77 -10.14 14.00 -0.46
N LEU A 78 -8.86 13.64 -0.31
CA LEU A 78 -8.16 13.69 0.98
C LEU A 78 -7.66 15.10 1.35
N VAL A 79 -7.27 15.88 0.36
CA VAL A 79 -6.64 17.18 0.61
C VAL A 79 -7.70 18.28 0.59
N HIS A 80 -7.77 19.03 1.69
CA HIS A 80 -8.71 20.15 1.80
C HIS A 80 -8.49 21.18 0.69
N ARG A 81 -9.57 21.75 0.13
CA ARG A 81 -9.51 22.68 -1.01
C ARG A 81 -8.49 23.81 -0.82
N ARG A 82 -8.36 24.36 0.38
CA ARG A 82 -7.37 25.42 0.68
C ARG A 82 -5.92 24.98 0.43
N HIS A 83 -5.57 23.76 0.82
CA HIS A 83 -4.23 23.22 0.59
C HIS A 83 -3.98 22.98 -0.90
N TRP A 84 -4.99 22.54 -1.65
CA TRP A 84 -4.90 22.46 -3.11
C TRP A 84 -4.63 23.82 -3.74
N THR A 85 -5.39 24.86 -3.36
CA THR A 85 -5.17 26.22 -3.88
C THR A 85 -3.77 26.73 -3.57
N LEU A 86 -3.29 26.53 -2.34
CA LEU A 86 -1.92 26.92 -1.96
C LEU A 86 -0.87 26.17 -2.78
N ALA A 87 -1.01 24.85 -2.94
CA ALA A 87 -0.09 24.04 -3.73
C ALA A 87 -0.07 24.47 -5.21
N SER A 88 -1.24 24.70 -5.81
CA SER A 88 -1.35 25.16 -7.19
C SER A 88 -0.73 26.55 -7.39
N ASN A 89 -0.94 27.47 -6.44
CA ASN A 89 -0.33 28.79 -6.48
C ASN A 89 1.21 28.72 -6.36
N LEU A 90 1.71 27.88 -5.46
CA LEU A 90 3.14 27.65 -5.29
C LEU A 90 3.77 27.07 -6.56
N ILE A 91 3.14 26.05 -7.16
CA ILE A 91 3.59 25.45 -8.41
C ILE A 91 3.61 26.51 -9.52
N SER A 92 2.54 27.29 -9.68
CA SER A 92 2.48 28.37 -10.67
C SER A 92 3.59 29.40 -10.48
N TRP A 93 3.86 29.79 -9.24
CA TRP A 93 4.93 30.73 -8.92
C TRP A 93 6.31 30.16 -9.26
N ILE A 94 6.59 28.91 -8.89
CA ILE A 94 7.84 28.22 -9.25
C ILE A 94 8.00 28.12 -10.76
N THR A 95 6.95 27.72 -11.49
CA THR A 95 7.01 27.61 -12.96
C THR A 95 7.27 28.95 -13.64
N LYS A 96 6.77 30.07 -13.07
CA LYS A 96 7.07 31.42 -13.57
C LYS A 96 8.50 31.87 -13.25
N LEU A 97 9.05 31.39 -12.14
CA LEU A 97 10.40 31.74 -11.70
C LEU A 97 11.47 30.95 -12.46
N LEU A 98 11.15 29.73 -12.89
CA LEU A 98 12.03 28.90 -13.69
C LEU A 98 12.10 29.40 -15.15
N PRO A 99 13.30 29.61 -15.71
CA PRO A 99 13.45 29.94 -17.13
C PRO A 99 12.88 28.83 -18.02
N THR A 100 12.35 29.16 -19.19
CA THR A 100 11.87 28.16 -20.18
C THR A 100 12.97 27.20 -20.67
N ASP A 101 14.24 27.54 -20.46
CA ASP A 101 15.44 26.79 -20.84
C ASP A 101 16.15 26.14 -19.62
N ILE A 102 15.42 25.46 -18.73
CA ILE A 102 16.01 24.78 -17.55
C ILE A 102 17.11 23.78 -17.95
N ASN A 103 16.95 23.11 -19.09
CA ASN A 103 17.92 22.14 -19.62
C ASN A 103 19.28 22.76 -19.99
N LYS A 104 19.39 24.09 -20.13
CA LYS A 104 20.69 24.77 -20.35
C LYS A 104 21.37 25.19 -19.04
N LEU A 105 20.60 25.40 -17.96
CA LEU A 105 21.13 25.87 -16.67
C LEU A 105 21.50 24.76 -15.70
N PHE A 106 20.85 23.61 -15.80
CA PHE A 106 21.20 22.42 -15.02
C PHE A 106 21.44 21.25 -15.98
N PRO A 107 22.70 20.91 -16.32
CA PRO A 107 22.96 19.67 -17.03
C PRO A 107 22.42 18.53 -16.16
N LEU A 108 21.53 17.73 -16.74
CA LEU A 108 21.10 16.46 -16.14
C LEU A 108 22.36 15.69 -15.70
N PRO A 109 22.35 14.96 -14.58
CA PRO A 109 23.46 14.11 -14.21
C PRO A 109 23.63 13.03 -15.29
N GLN A 110 24.48 13.32 -16.27
CA GLN A 110 24.98 12.35 -17.22
C GLN A 110 25.97 11.50 -16.43
N HIS A 111 25.60 10.24 -16.21
CA HIS A 111 26.34 9.21 -15.49
C HIS A 111 26.34 9.30 -13.96
N LEU A 112 25.42 8.52 -13.38
CA LEU A 112 25.72 7.58 -12.29
C LEU A 112 25.07 6.24 -12.64
#